data_AF-A0A0B1T0B8-F1
#
_entry.id   AF-A0A0B1T0B8-F1
#
_cell.length_a   1.000
_cell.length_b   1.000
_cell.length_c   1.000
_cell.angle_alpha   90.00
_cell.angle_beta   90.00
_cell.angle_gamma   90.00
#
_symmetry.space_group_name_H-M   'P 1'
#
loop_
_entity.id
_entity.type
_entity.pdbx_description
1 polymer ?
#
loop_
_entity_poly.entity_id
_entity_poly.type
_entity_poly.pdbx_seq_one_letter_code
_entity_poly.pdbx_strand_id
1 'polypeptide(L)'
;MILLVENKELYVNAMYLAMLSPFFRSLRTSKNQSLYGEIPTETITDVSLEDFLELLHVVYPSERPVTVENVELLLKLGDRYNFESVLVKCENFWLLRKLMRSMSSHAWNGPANTRWLIYR
;
A
#
# COMPACT_ATOMS: atom_id res chain seq x y z
N MET A 1 0.02 -9.95 16.83
CA MET A 1 1.34 -10.59 16.61
C MET A 1 2.40 -9.51 16.70
N ILE A 2 3.64 -9.89 16.96
CA ILE A 2 4.78 -8.99 16.95
C ILE A 2 5.56 -9.25 15.66
N LEU A 3 5.84 -8.21 14.87
CA LEU A 3 6.77 -8.27 13.76
C LEU A 3 8.07 -7.61 14.19
N LEU A 4 9.18 -8.34 14.12
CA LEU A 4 10.51 -7.80 14.40
C LEU A 4 11.11 -7.31 13.08
N VAL A 5 11.19 -6.00 12.90
CA VAL A 5 11.77 -5.33 11.72
C VAL A 5 12.94 -4.48 12.20
N GLU A 6 14.16 -4.72 11.70
CA GLU A 6 15.38 -4.02 12.15
C GLU A 6 15.52 -3.94 13.69
N ASN A 7 15.29 -5.05 14.38
CA ASN A 7 15.32 -5.15 15.84
C ASN A 7 14.30 -4.25 16.57
N LYS A 8 13.29 -3.72 15.87
CA LYS A 8 12.15 -3.01 16.44
C LYS A 8 10.90 -3.87 16.38
N GLU A 9 10.16 -3.85 17.48
CA GLU A 9 8.90 -4.59 17.61
C GLU A 9 7.74 -3.75 17.07
N LEU A 10 7.02 -4.31 16.10
CA LEU A 10 5.76 -3.76 15.59
C LEU A 10 4.60 -4.64 16.06
N TYR A 11 3.70 -4.04 16.84
CA TYR A 11 2.49 -4.71 17.31
C TYR A 11 1.39 -4.52 16.27
N VAL A 12 0.98 -5.62 15.62
CA VAL A 12 0.03 -5.59 14.51
C VAL A 12 -1.16 -6.51 14.72
N ASN A 13 -2.28 -6.16 14.08
CA ASN A 13 -3.47 -7.01 14.04
C ASN A 13 -3.24 -8.18 13.08
N ALA A 14 -2.97 -9.34 13.66
CA ALA A 14 -2.63 -10.55 12.92
C ALA A 14 -3.75 -11.03 11.98
N MET A 15 -5.00 -10.93 12.43
CA MET A 15 -6.14 -11.36 11.64
C MET A 15 -6.32 -10.45 10.42
N TYR A 16 -6.18 -9.14 10.62
CA TYR A 16 -6.28 -8.17 9.54
C TYR A 16 -5.23 -8.39 8.45
N LEU A 17 -3.95 -8.58 8.84
CA LEU A 17 -2.90 -8.89 7.86
C LEU A 17 -3.18 -10.22 7.13
N ALA A 18 -3.60 -11.27 7.85
CA ALA A 18 -3.93 -12.56 7.24
C ALA A 18 -5.14 -12.50 6.30
N MET A 19 -6.08 -11.59 6.55
CA MET A 19 -7.22 -11.35 5.66
C MET A 19 -6.75 -10.75 4.34
N LEU A 20 -5.82 -9.79 4.38
CA LEU A 20 -5.36 -9.04 3.20
C LEU A 20 -4.15 -9.65 2.48
N SER A 21 -3.40 -10.53 3.14
CA SER A 21 -2.19 -11.13 2.60
C SER A 21 -2.17 -12.65 2.80
N PRO A 22 -2.11 -13.44 1.72
CA PRO A 22 -1.85 -14.87 1.78
C PRO A 22 -0.54 -15.23 2.49
N PHE A 23 0.49 -14.38 2.41
CA PHE A 23 1.75 -14.57 3.15
C PHE A 23 1.51 -14.55 4.67
N PHE A 24 0.85 -13.51 5.19
CA PHE A 24 0.55 -13.46 6.63
C PHE A 24 -0.48 -14.50 7.06
N ARG A 25 -1.34 -14.96 6.14
CA ARG A 25 -2.28 -16.06 6.38
C ARG A 25 -1.55 -17.39 6.57
N SER A 26 -0.57 -17.70 5.72
CA SER A 26 0.22 -18.94 5.84
C SER A 26 1.07 -18.92 7.11
N LEU A 27 1.67 -17.77 7.43
CA LEU A 27 2.45 -17.53 8.63
C LEU A 27 1.64 -17.86 9.90
N ARG A 28 0.44 -17.29 10.03
CA ARG A 28 -0.48 -17.59 11.13
C ARG A 28 -0.89 -19.06 11.18
N THR A 29 -1.12 -19.68 10.02
CA THR A 29 -1.56 -21.08 9.96
C THR A 29 -0.46 -22.05 10.40
N SER A 30 0.80 -21.75 10.05
CA SER A 30 1.97 -22.51 10.48
C SER A 30 2.24 -22.39 11.99
N LYS A 31 1.90 -21.24 12.60
CA LYS A 31 2.12 -20.94 14.02
C LYS A 31 0.99 -21.31 14.97
N ASN A 32 -0.06 -21.98 14.51
CA ASN A 32 -1.13 -22.48 15.38
C ASN A 32 -0.66 -23.56 16.41
N GLN A 33 0.64 -23.89 16.44
CA GLN A 33 1.28 -24.73 17.45
C GLN A 33 1.91 -23.94 18.62
N SER A 34 1.81 -22.61 18.66
CA SER A 34 2.38 -21.80 19.75
C SER A 34 1.78 -22.22 21.10
N LEU A 35 2.66 -22.49 22.07
CA LEU A 35 2.32 -22.85 23.44
C LEU A 35 1.35 -21.81 24.05
N TYR A 36 0.40 -22.26 24.87
CA TYR A 36 -0.58 -21.40 25.52
C TYR A 36 0.11 -20.23 26.25
N GLY A 37 -0.14 -19.00 25.80
CA GLY A 37 0.29 -17.77 26.48
C GLY A 37 1.36 -16.94 25.76
N GLU A 38 2.00 -17.45 24.71
CA GLU A 38 3.00 -16.68 23.95
C GLU A 38 2.36 -15.87 22.81
N ILE A 39 2.77 -14.61 22.66
CA ILE A 39 2.38 -13.79 21.51
C ILE A 39 3.21 -14.25 20.31
N PRO A 40 2.60 -14.62 19.17
CA PRO A 40 3.35 -15.00 17.98
C PRO A 40 4.24 -13.83 17.51
N THR A 41 5.54 -14.11 17.40
CA THR A 41 6.56 -13.15 16.95
C THR A 41 7.21 -13.64 15.68
N GLU A 42 7.33 -12.76 14.68
CA GLU A 42 7.89 -13.08 13.36
C GLU A 42 8.94 -12.06 12.94
N THR A 43 10.11 -12.52 12.52
CA THR A 43 11.17 -11.63 12.02
C THR A 43 10.95 -11.35 10.55
N ILE A 44 10.93 -10.07 10.19
CA ILE A 44 10.85 -9.60 8.81
C ILE A 44 12.24 -9.11 8.42
N THR A 45 12.86 -9.77 7.43
CA THR A 45 14.22 -9.48 6.98
C THR A 45 14.25 -8.70 5.68
N ASP A 46 15.39 -8.10 5.36
CA ASP A 46 15.69 -7.43 4.08
C ASP A 46 14.71 -6.31 3.71
N VAL A 47 14.21 -5.59 4.72
CA VAL A 47 13.39 -4.38 4.57
C VAL A 47 13.70 -3.47 5.75
N SER A 48 13.81 -2.16 5.48
CA SER A 48 13.99 -1.20 6.56
C SER A 48 12.69 -1.03 7.35
N LEU A 49 12.79 -0.58 8.60
CA LEU A 49 11.61 -0.27 9.41
C LEU A 49 10.74 0.80 8.74
N GLU A 50 11.37 1.84 8.18
CA GLU A 50 10.69 2.94 7.52
C GLU A 50 9.89 2.44 6.30
N ASP A 51 10.53 1.66 5.45
CA ASP A 51 9.90 1.09 4.25
C ASP A 51 8.72 0.18 4.61
N PHE A 52 8.89 -0.64 5.66
CA PHE A 52 7.83 -1.54 6.10
C PHE A 52 6.66 -0.76 6.73
N LEU A 53 6.93 0.32 7.47
CA LEU A 53 5.88 1.21 7.98
C LEU A 53 5.15 1.93 6.85
N GLU A 54 5.84 2.34 5.78
CA GLU A 54 5.21 2.94 4.60
C GLU A 54 4.21 1.95 3.96
N LEU A 55 4.58 0.68 3.83
CA LEU A 55 3.64 -0.38 3.42
C LEU A 55 2.44 -0.48 4.37
N LEU A 56 2.68 -0.55 5.69
CA LEU A 56 1.62 -0.71 6.67
C LEU A 56 0.64 0.46 6.67
N HIS A 57 1.10 1.69 6.45
CA HIS A 57 0.22 2.84 6.27
C HIS A 57 -0.74 2.65 5.09
N VAL A 58 -0.30 2.04 3.99
CA VAL A 58 -1.18 1.79 2.83
C VAL A 58 -2.08 0.57 3.02
N VAL A 59 -1.63 -0.44 3.76
CA VAL A 59 -2.39 -1.67 4.07
C VAL A 59 -3.52 -1.39 5.06
N TYR A 60 -3.23 -0.68 6.15
CA TYR A 60 -4.25 -0.29 7.11
C TYR A 60 -5.10 0.87 6.56
N PRO A 61 -6.33 1.05 7.07
CA PRO A 61 -7.17 2.19 6.71
C PRO A 61 -6.53 3.50 7.22
N SER A 62 -5.57 4.04 6.47
CA SER A 62 -4.95 5.34 6.71
C SER A 62 -5.13 6.24 5.49
N GLU A 63 -4.93 7.54 5.70
CA GLU A 63 -5.00 8.55 4.64
C GLU A 63 -3.71 8.62 3.80
N ARG A 64 -2.75 7.72 3.98
CA ARG A 64 -1.48 7.74 3.25
C ARG A 64 -1.69 7.40 1.77
N PRO A 65 -1.46 8.34 0.84
CA PRO A 65 -1.67 8.10 -0.59
C PRO A 65 -0.49 7.35 -1.22
N VAL A 66 -0.77 6.71 -2.36
CA VAL A 66 0.29 6.26 -3.27
C VAL A 66 0.77 7.46 -4.10
N THR A 67 2.09 7.67 -4.16
CA THR A 67 2.75 8.79 -4.84
C THR A 67 3.85 8.28 -5.78
N VAL A 68 4.47 9.19 -6.54
CA VAL A 68 5.57 8.81 -7.46
C VAL A 68 6.77 8.30 -6.66
N GLU A 69 6.97 8.83 -5.46
CA GLU A 69 8.11 8.54 -4.59
C GLU A 69 7.99 7.17 -3.91
N ASN A 70 6.77 6.76 -3.51
CA ASN A 70 6.57 5.51 -2.77
C ASN A 70 6.04 4.35 -3.63
N VAL A 71 5.52 4.59 -4.85
CA VAL A 71 4.86 3.52 -5.63
C VAL A 71 5.78 2.35 -5.97
N GLU A 72 7.06 2.60 -6.26
CA GLU A 72 8.02 1.53 -6.57
C GLU A 72 8.30 0.65 -5.34
N LEU A 73 8.46 1.29 -4.18
CA LEU A 73 8.60 0.60 -2.90
C LEU A 73 7.35 -0.25 -2.59
N LEU A 74 6.17 0.35 -2.72
CA LEU A 74 4.89 -0.32 -2.42
C LEU A 74 4.63 -1.49 -3.37
N LEU A 75 4.99 -1.39 -4.65
CA LEU A 75 4.92 -2.51 -5.59
C LEU A 75 5.83 -3.65 -5.16
N LYS A 76 7.10 -3.35 -4.84
CA LYS A 76 8.08 -4.34 -4.39
C LYS A 76 7.63 -5.07 -3.13
N LEU A 77 7.18 -4.34 -2.11
CA LEU A 77 6.75 -4.93 -0.85
C LEU A 77 5.37 -5.59 -0.94
N GLY A 78 4.46 -5.01 -1.73
CA GLY A 78 3.14 -5.56 -2.01
C GLY A 78 3.24 -6.93 -2.69
N ASP A 79 4.13 -7.09 -3.67
CA ASP A 79 4.43 -8.37 -4.30
C ASP A 79 5.10 -9.33 -3.30
N ARG A 80 6.16 -8.89 -2.61
CA ARG A 80 6.91 -9.72 -1.66
C ARG A 80 6.04 -10.33 -0.55
N TYR A 81 5.11 -9.55 0.00
CA TYR A 81 4.24 -9.99 1.09
C TYR A 81 2.81 -10.29 0.60
N ASN A 82 2.59 -10.43 -0.71
CA ASN A 82 1.30 -10.76 -1.33
C ASN A 82 0.12 -9.87 -0.87
N PHE A 83 0.27 -8.55 -0.84
CA PHE A 83 -0.84 -7.62 -0.62
C PHE A 83 -1.45 -7.16 -1.95
N GLU A 84 -2.41 -7.92 -2.47
CA GLU A 84 -3.12 -7.59 -3.70
C GLU A 84 -3.77 -6.19 -3.66
N SER A 85 -4.33 -5.81 -2.51
CA SER A 85 -4.92 -4.47 -2.32
C SER A 85 -3.91 -3.33 -2.50
N VAL A 86 -2.63 -3.55 -2.18
CA VAL A 86 -1.56 -2.57 -2.40
C VAL A 86 -1.18 -2.51 -3.87
N LEU A 87 -1.07 -3.68 -4.54
CA LEU A 87 -0.77 -3.75 -5.97
C LEU A 87 -1.85 -3.03 -6.80
N VAL A 88 -3.13 -3.27 -6.51
CA VAL A 88 -4.25 -2.60 -7.18
C VAL A 88 -4.20 -1.07 -6.97
N LYS A 89 -3.88 -0.59 -5.76
CA LYS A 89 -3.71 0.85 -5.50
C LYS A 89 -2.57 1.44 -6.36
N CYS A 90 -1.46 0.72 -6.49
CA CYS A 90 -0.32 1.14 -7.30
C CYS A 90 -0.64 1.16 -8.81
N GLU A 91 -1.33 0.15 -9.31
CA GLU A 91 -1.79 0.09 -10.71
C GLU A 91 -2.75 1.23 -11.04
N ASN A 92 -3.72 1.49 -10.16
CA ASN A 92 -4.67 2.59 -10.30
C ASN A 92 -3.96 3.95 -10.35
N PHE A 93 -2.92 4.15 -9.54
CA PHE A 93 -2.10 5.35 -9.58
C PHE A 93 -1.47 5.57 -10.97
N TRP A 94 -0.96 4.51 -11.62
CA TRP A 94 -0.38 4.60 -12.97
C TRP A 94 -1.43 4.83 -14.06
N LEU A 95 -2.57 4.15 -13.98
CA LEU A 95 -3.67 4.33 -14.92
C LEU A 95 -4.23 5.76 -14.87
N LEU A 96 -4.48 6.28 -13.68
CA LEU A 96 -4.94 7.65 -13.48
C LEU A 96 -3.95 8.65 -14.08
N ARG A 97 -2.64 8.45 -13.87
CA ARG A 97 -1.61 9.31 -14.46
C ARG A 97 -1.59 9.24 -16.00
N LYS A 98 -1.77 8.06 -16.59
CA LYS A 98 -1.86 7.91 -18.05
C LYS A 98 -3.08 8.64 -18.63
N LEU A 99 -4.24 8.54 -17.96
CA LEU A 99 -5.47 9.25 -18.35
C LEU A 99 -5.33 10.77 -18.23
N MET A 100 -4.76 11.27 -17.14
CA MET A 100 -4.50 12.70 -16.99
C MET A 100 -3.58 13.24 -18.09
N ARG A 101 -2.57 12.45 -18.51
CA ARG A 101 -1.68 12.82 -19.62
C ARG A 101 -2.40 12.82 -20.97
N SER A 102 -3.26 11.84 -21.25
CA SER A 102 -4.01 11.79 -22.52
C SER A 102 -5.06 12.89 -22.61
N MET A 103 -5.68 13.27 -21.49
CA MET A 103 -6.59 14.41 -21.41
C MET A 103 -5.85 15.75 -21.61
N SER A 104 -4.62 15.87 -21.11
CA SER A 104 -3.79 17.08 -21.28
C SER A 104 -3.32 17.27 -22.74
N SER A 105 -3.14 16.18 -23.50
CA SER A 105 -2.87 16.24 -24.95
C SER A 105 -4.10 16.55 -25.80
N HIS A 106 -5.29 16.50 -25.21
CA HIS A 106 -6.53 17.02 -25.78
C HIS A 106 -6.96 18.28 -25.01
N ALA A 107 -6.02 19.21 -24.80
CA ALA A 107 -6.38 20.58 -24.46
C ALA A 107 -7.32 21.10 -25.57
N TRP A 108 -8.55 21.38 -25.17
CA TRP A 108 -9.58 21.99 -26.00
C TRP A 108 -9.00 23.14 -26.84
N ASN A 109 -8.97 23.01 -28.16
CA ASN A 109 -8.94 24.15 -29.08
C ASN A 109 -10.34 24.76 -29.13
N GLY A 110 -10.79 25.28 -27.98
CA GLY A 110 -11.96 26.15 -27.95
C GLY A 110 -11.63 27.47 -28.64
N PRO A 111 -12.60 28.09 -29.33
CA PRO A 111 -12.33 29.30 -30.09
C PRO A 111 -11.75 30.37 -29.18
N ALA A 112 -10.60 30.92 -29.59
CA ALA A 112 -9.97 32.03 -28.93
C ALA A 112 -10.99 33.17 -28.78
N ASN A 113 -11.18 33.61 -27.53
CA ASN A 113 -11.90 34.81 -27.14
C ASN A 113 -13.44 34.76 -27.29
N THR A 114 -14.15 34.66 -26.17
CA THR A 114 -15.06 35.73 -25.72
C THR A 114 -15.62 35.41 -24.33
N ARG A 115 -15.03 36.04 -23.31
CA ARG A 115 -15.72 36.83 -22.28
C ARG A 115 -17.23 36.56 -22.07
N TRP A 116 -17.68 35.40 -21.61
CA TRP A 116 -18.96 35.15 -20.90
C TRP A 116 -18.82 33.72 -20.33
N LEU A 117 -18.67 33.46 -19.03
CA LEU A 117 -19.76 33.30 -18.07
C LEU A 117 -19.13 33.25 -16.66
N ILE A 118 -18.82 34.42 -16.12
CA ILE A 118 -18.85 34.64 -14.68
C ILE A 118 -20.24 35.26 -14.45
N TYR A 119 -21.00 34.71 -13.50
CA TYR A 119 -22.42 34.99 -13.18
C TYR A 119 -23.47 34.21 -13.99
N ARG A 120 -23.81 33.02 -13.49
CA ARG A 120 -25.18 32.77 -13.01
C ARG A 120 -25.21 31.67 -11.95
#